data_AF-A0A0C3CTG1-F1
#
_entry.id   AF-A0A0C3CTG1-F1
#
_cell.length_a   1.000
_cell.length_b   1.000
_cell.length_c   1.000
_cell.angle_alpha   90.00
_cell.angle_beta   90.00
_cell.angle_gamma   90.00
#
_symmetry.space_group_name_H-M   'P 1'
#
loop_
_entity.id
_entity.type
_entity.pdbx_description
1 polymer ?
#
loop_
_entity_poly.entity_id
_entity_poly.type
_entity_poly.pdbx_seq_one_letter_code
_entity_poly.pdbx_strand_id
1 'polypeptide(L)'
;MPEYRECIAHFLFLLWFLRYCQQKGLDLHVLGLWTDKTAGKKGKKPKPTDLVFMLDHNSKDKRGNAGNQGYLWPPMWRKSSENPNPPSISLLELQGVRTTSRAIILNFGALHFQLAYLTHTSVQCFNKHTWDTVIRKTPIATRGYRIALAIEFSDYVMAFLSIDQLIQVLYYLFR
;
A
#
# COMPACT_ATOMS: atom_id res chain seq x y z
N MET A 1 -22.67 -3.44 -10.51
CA MET A 1 -21.26 -3.86 -10.32
C MET A 1 -20.91 -3.73 -8.85
N PRO A 2 -20.78 -4.85 -8.12
CA PRO A 2 -20.26 -4.87 -6.74
C PRO A 2 -18.94 -4.10 -6.59
N GLU A 3 -18.06 -4.17 -7.59
CA GLU A 3 -16.74 -3.55 -7.62
C GLU A 3 -16.82 -2.02 -7.53
N TYR A 4 -17.84 -1.42 -8.14
CA TYR A 4 -18.06 0.03 -8.07
C TYR A 4 -18.51 0.46 -6.67
N ARG A 5 -19.36 -0.34 -6.02
CA ARG A 5 -19.80 -0.08 -4.64
C ARG A 5 -18.63 -0.18 -3.66
N GLU A 6 -17.75 -1.17 -3.84
CA GLU A 6 -16.52 -1.31 -3.06
C GLU A 6 -15.58 -0.11 -3.27
N CYS A 7 -15.38 0.34 -4.52
CA CYS A 7 -14.57 1.52 -4.80
C CYS A 7 -15.11 2.78 -4.11
N ILE A 8 -16.42 3.00 -4.14
CA ILE A 8 -17.06 4.12 -3.43
C ILE A 8 -16.90 3.97 -1.92
N ALA A 9 -17.17 2.79 -1.36
CA ALA A 9 -17.07 2.56 0.07
C ALA A 9 -15.65 2.82 0.59
N HIS A 10 -14.63 2.29 -0.10
CA HIS A 10 -13.23 2.55 0.24
C HIS A 10 -12.86 4.03 0.05
N PHE A 11 -13.36 4.69 -0.99
CA PHE A 11 -13.15 6.12 -1.19
C PHE A 11 -13.72 6.94 -0.03
N LEU A 12 -14.97 6.69 0.37
CA LEU A 12 -15.62 7.39 1.48
C LEU A 12 -14.91 7.12 2.81
N PHE A 13 -14.49 5.87 3.05
CA PHE A 13 -13.70 5.51 4.22
C PHE A 13 -12.37 6.28 4.27
N LEU A 14 -11.63 6.33 3.16
CA LEU A 14 -10.36 7.04 3.10
C LEU A 14 -10.52 8.56 3.17
N LEU A 15 -11.58 9.11 2.59
CA LEU A 15 -11.91 10.52 2.72
C LEU A 15 -12.24 10.87 4.17
N TRP A 16 -13.01 10.03 4.85
CA TRP A 16 -13.28 10.17 6.28
C TRP A 16 -11.98 10.10 7.10
N PHE A 17 -11.12 9.11 6.83
CA PHE A 17 -9.84 8.94 7.53
C PHE A 17 -8.93 10.16 7.34
N LEU A 18 -8.79 10.66 6.11
CA LEU A 18 -8.01 11.87 5.83
C LEU A 18 -8.53 13.08 6.62
N ARG A 19 -9.85 13.31 6.60
CA ARG A 19 -10.47 14.40 7.36
C ARG A 19 -10.27 14.25 8.86
N TYR A 20 -10.38 13.03 9.38
CA TYR A 20 -10.11 12.73 10.79
C TYR A 20 -8.67 13.09 11.16
N CYS A 21 -7.68 12.68 10.37
CA CYS A 21 -6.27 13.00 10.59
C CYS A 21 -6.01 14.51 10.55
N GLN A 22 -6.59 15.21 9.57
CA GLN A 22 -6.48 16.68 9.44
C GLN A 22 -7.07 17.40 10.65
N GLN A 23 -8.26 16.99 11.12
CA GLN A 23 -8.89 17.57 12.31
C GLN A 23 -8.08 17.33 13.58
N LYS A 24 -7.34 16.23 13.65
CA LYS A 24 -6.48 15.87 14.78
C LYS A 24 -5.05 16.40 14.66
N GLY A 25 -4.70 17.03 13.54
CA GLY A 25 -3.34 17.52 13.28
C GLY A 25 -2.30 16.39 13.23
N LEU A 26 -2.69 15.21 12.74
CA LEU A 26 -1.79 14.06 12.65
C LEU A 26 -0.82 14.21 11.48
N ASP A 27 0.40 13.69 11.66
CA ASP A 27 1.40 13.67 10.61
C ASP A 27 1.08 12.59 9.55
N LEU A 28 0.94 13.04 8.31
CA LEU A 28 0.59 12.23 7.15
C LEU A 28 1.77 12.08 6.17
N HIS A 29 3.00 12.37 6.60
CA HIS A 29 4.20 12.01 5.84
C HIS A 29 4.39 10.49 5.80
N VAL A 30 4.74 9.98 4.63
CA VAL A 30 4.96 8.55 4.40
C VAL A 30 6.31 8.15 5.00
N LEU A 31 6.29 7.32 6.03
CA LEU A 31 7.49 6.79 6.68
C LEU A 31 7.99 5.52 6.02
N GLY A 32 7.09 4.72 5.44
CA GLY A 32 7.45 3.43 4.87
C GLY A 32 6.34 2.81 4.02
N LEU A 33 6.75 1.93 3.11
CA LEU A 33 5.85 1.04 2.38
C LEU A 33 6.10 -0.39 2.82
N TRP A 34 5.04 -1.16 2.98
CA TRP A 34 5.12 -2.52 3.50
C TRP A 34 4.32 -3.49 2.62
N THR A 35 4.77 -4.73 2.51
CA THR A 35 4.02 -5.78 1.82
C THR A 35 4.30 -7.15 2.41
N ASP A 36 3.38 -8.08 2.23
CA ASP A 36 3.65 -9.50 2.43
C ASP A 36 4.42 -10.09 1.26
N LYS A 37 5.29 -11.07 1.52
CA LYS A 37 5.88 -11.85 0.43
C LYS A 37 4.79 -12.62 -0.31
N THR A 38 4.90 -12.66 -1.64
CA THR A 38 4.11 -13.59 -2.44
C THR A 38 4.51 -15.01 -2.03
N ALA A 39 3.53 -15.82 -1.63
CA ALA A 39 3.83 -17.19 -1.21
C ALA A 39 4.49 -17.94 -2.37
N GLY A 40 5.64 -18.57 -2.10
CA GLY A 40 6.17 -19.62 -2.99
C GLY A 40 5.17 -20.79 -3.05
N LYS A 41 5.29 -21.62 -4.10
CA LYS A 41 4.41 -22.79 -4.36
C LYS A 41 4.00 -23.51 -3.06
N LYS A 42 2.69 -23.74 -2.89
CA LYS A 42 2.06 -24.40 -1.73
C LYS A 42 2.82 -25.69 -1.35
N GLY A 43 3.10 -25.89 -0.05
CA GLY A 43 3.60 -27.18 0.48
C GLY A 43 4.83 -27.13 1.40
N LYS A 44 5.42 -25.96 1.68
CA LYS A 44 6.54 -25.85 2.64
C LYS A 44 6.06 -25.20 3.95
N LYS A 45 6.54 -25.70 5.09
CA LYS A 45 6.26 -25.16 6.43
C LYS A 45 6.49 -23.63 6.43
N PRO A 46 5.65 -22.86 7.15
CA PRO A 46 5.80 -21.41 7.20
C PRO A 46 7.21 -21.06 7.70
N LYS A 47 7.91 -20.22 6.94
CA LYS A 47 9.24 -19.74 7.31
C LYS A 47 9.08 -18.34 7.93
N PRO A 48 10.05 -17.84 8.71
CA PRO A 48 10.08 -16.45 9.20
C PRO A 48 9.90 -15.38 8.10
N THR A 49 10.04 -15.78 6.83
CA THR A 49 9.76 -14.98 5.63
C THR A 49 8.28 -14.72 5.34
N ASP A 50 7.35 -15.26 6.13
CA ASP A 50 5.90 -15.08 5.96
C ASP A 50 5.34 -13.88 6.75
N LEU A 51 6.22 -13.00 7.21
CA LEU A 51 5.89 -11.72 7.83
C LEU A 51 5.89 -10.59 6.80
N VAL A 52 5.21 -9.50 7.17
CA VAL A 52 5.21 -8.26 6.40
C VAL A 52 6.61 -7.66 6.48
N PHE A 53 7.13 -7.21 5.33
CA PHE A 53 8.44 -6.55 5.25
C PHE A 53 8.32 -5.17 4.62
N MET A 54 9.25 -4.30 4.98
CA MET A 54 9.34 -2.94 4.46
C MET A 54 10.01 -2.96 3.09
N LEU A 55 9.47 -2.21 2.15
CA LEU A 55 10.06 -1.94 0.85
C LEU A 55 11.10 -0.83 0.97
N ASP A 56 12.11 -0.89 0.13
CA ASP A 56 13.13 0.15 0.00
C ASP A 56 13.27 0.58 -1.47
N HIS A 57 14.13 1.58 -1.71
CA HIS A 57 14.44 2.11 -3.04
C HIS A 57 15.05 1.08 -4.00
N ASN A 58 15.48 -0.09 -3.51
CA ASN A 58 16.01 -1.19 -4.31
C ASN A 58 14.96 -2.25 -4.63
N SER A 59 13.78 -2.20 -3.99
CA SER A 59 12.75 -3.22 -4.15
C SER A 59 12.38 -3.42 -5.63
N LYS A 60 12.25 -4.70 -5.98
CA LYS A 60 11.80 -5.18 -7.29
C LYS A 60 10.45 -5.85 -7.21
N ASP A 61 9.77 -5.77 -6.05
CA ASP A 61 8.48 -6.39 -5.83
C ASP A 61 7.43 -5.75 -6.72
N LYS A 62 6.64 -6.62 -7.39
CA LYS A 62 5.58 -6.21 -8.28
C LYS A 62 4.25 -6.86 -7.88
N ARG A 63 3.15 -6.22 -8.24
CA ARG A 63 1.78 -6.76 -8.13
C ARG A 63 0.98 -6.47 -9.39
N GLY A 64 -0.01 -7.31 -9.64
CA GLY A 64 -0.89 -7.24 -10.81
C GLY A 64 -0.99 -8.60 -11.50
N ASN A 65 -1.78 -8.63 -12.57
CA ASN A 65 -1.95 -9.83 -13.39
C ASN A 65 -0.66 -10.16 -14.17
N ALA A 66 -0.50 -11.40 -14.61
CA ALA A 66 0.71 -11.91 -15.25
C ALA A 66 1.23 -11.04 -16.41
N GLY A 67 0.34 -10.41 -17.17
CA GLY A 67 0.69 -9.51 -18.29
C GLY A 67 0.77 -8.02 -17.93
N ASN A 68 0.43 -7.61 -16.70
CA ASN A 68 0.35 -6.20 -16.33
C ASN A 68 0.72 -5.97 -14.84
N GLN A 69 1.98 -6.28 -14.51
CA GLN A 69 2.50 -6.09 -13.16
C GLN A 69 3.17 -4.72 -12.99
N GLY A 70 2.75 -3.97 -11.97
CA GLY A 70 3.37 -2.71 -11.54
C GLY A 70 4.30 -2.91 -10.35
N TYR A 71 5.36 -2.10 -10.24
CA TYR A 71 6.23 -2.08 -9.06
C TYR A 71 5.48 -1.53 -7.85
N LEU A 72 5.71 -2.12 -6.68
CA LEU A 72 5.18 -1.61 -5.42
C LEU A 72 5.96 -0.42 -4.87
N TRP A 73 7.22 -0.24 -5.27
CA TRP A 73 7.97 0.98 -5.00
C TRP A 73 7.86 1.93 -6.21
N PRO A 74 7.74 3.26 -6.01
CA PRO A 74 7.64 4.23 -7.10
C PRO A 74 8.82 4.10 -8.08
N PRO A 75 8.62 3.68 -9.35
CA PRO A 75 9.71 3.40 -10.28
C PRO A 75 10.66 4.58 -10.51
N MET A 76 10.12 5.79 -10.57
CA MET A 76 10.85 7.04 -10.72
C MET A 76 11.76 7.36 -9.52
N TRP A 77 11.48 6.80 -8.34
CA TRP A 77 12.26 7.00 -7.11
C TRP A 77 12.99 5.72 -6.70
N ARG A 78 13.22 4.80 -7.65
CA ARG A 78 14.11 3.66 -7.45
C ARG A 78 15.55 4.10 -7.68
N LYS A 79 16.46 3.47 -6.96
CA LYS A 79 17.89 3.64 -7.22
C LYS A 79 18.26 2.90 -8.51
N SER A 80 18.86 3.61 -9.45
CA SER A 80 19.41 3.07 -10.69
C SER A 80 20.73 3.74 -11.04
N SER A 81 21.38 3.29 -12.12
CA SER A 81 22.52 4.00 -12.70
C SER A 81 22.15 5.41 -13.15
N GLU A 82 20.92 5.63 -13.66
CA GLU A 82 20.44 6.96 -14.04
C GLU A 82 19.99 7.80 -12.83
N ASN A 83 19.60 7.16 -11.72
CA ASN A 83 19.16 7.82 -10.49
C ASN A 83 19.87 7.24 -9.25
N PRO A 84 21.14 7.62 -9.00
CA PRO A 84 21.93 7.03 -7.91
C PRO A 84 21.46 7.46 -6.51
N ASN A 85 20.81 8.62 -6.40
CA ASN A 85 20.35 9.23 -5.16
C ASN A 85 18.86 9.64 -5.28
N PRO A 86 17.93 8.67 -5.31
CA PRO A 86 16.51 8.98 -5.44
C PRO A 86 16.00 9.77 -4.22
N PRO A 87 14.94 10.59 -4.38
CA PRO A 87 14.30 11.26 -3.27
C PRO A 87 13.81 10.27 -2.19
N SER A 88 13.87 10.70 -0.92
CA SER A 88 13.32 9.91 0.18
C SER A 88 11.79 9.85 0.09
N ILE A 89 11.22 8.69 0.42
CA ILE A 89 9.76 8.53 0.48
C ILE A 89 9.11 9.42 1.54
N SER A 90 9.87 9.85 2.55
CA SER A 90 9.44 10.79 3.59
C SER A 90 9.08 12.19 3.08
N LEU A 91 9.39 12.50 1.81
CA LEU A 91 8.95 13.74 1.15
C LEU A 91 7.48 13.66 0.68
N LEU A 92 6.88 12.48 0.72
CA LEU A 92 5.49 12.26 0.34
C LEU A 92 4.59 12.50 1.55
N GLU A 93 3.53 13.28 1.36
CA GLU A 93 2.53 13.57 2.40
C GLU A 93 1.14 13.34 1.83
N LEU A 94 0.28 12.59 2.51
CA LEU A 94 -1.08 12.35 2.02
C LEU A 94 -1.92 13.64 2.08
N GLN A 95 -2.10 14.28 0.93
CA GLN A 95 -2.81 15.56 0.80
C GLN A 95 -4.25 15.40 0.29
N GLY A 96 -4.56 14.28 -0.37
CA GLY A 96 -5.88 14.08 -0.96
C GLY A 96 -6.18 12.66 -1.37
N VAL A 97 -7.47 12.37 -1.49
CA VAL A 97 -7.99 11.08 -1.98
C VAL A 97 -8.95 11.39 -3.12
N ARG A 98 -8.80 10.66 -4.23
CA ARG A 98 -9.70 10.67 -5.39
C ARG A 98 -10.05 9.24 -5.75
N THR A 99 -11.06 9.07 -6.59
CA THR A 99 -11.48 7.75 -7.07
C THR A 99 -11.90 7.82 -8.53
N THR A 100 -11.84 6.67 -9.19
CA THR A 100 -12.44 6.41 -10.50
C THR A 100 -13.46 5.29 -10.34
N SER A 101 -14.02 4.80 -11.45
CA SER A 101 -14.92 3.65 -11.38
C SER A 101 -14.26 2.34 -10.93
N ARG A 102 -12.92 2.25 -10.92
CA ARG A 102 -12.18 1.00 -10.64
C ARG A 102 -10.91 1.17 -9.81
N ALA A 103 -10.58 2.37 -9.36
CA ALA A 103 -9.33 2.64 -8.66
C ALA A 103 -9.46 3.79 -7.67
N ILE A 104 -8.72 3.67 -6.57
CA ILE A 104 -8.44 4.79 -5.67
C ILE A 104 -7.14 5.46 -6.08
N ILE A 105 -7.12 6.78 -5.96
CA ILE A 105 -5.97 7.63 -6.22
C ILE A 105 -5.66 8.39 -4.93
N LEU A 106 -4.45 8.23 -4.43
CA LEU A 106 -3.90 9.00 -3.31
C LEU A 106 -2.96 10.06 -3.86
N ASN A 107 -3.22 11.31 -3.49
CA ASN A 107 -2.35 12.45 -3.80
C ASN A 107 -1.33 12.62 -2.68
N PHE A 108 -0.06 12.42 -3.00
CA PHE A 108 1.07 12.62 -2.10
C PHE A 108 1.87 13.91 -2.38
N GLY A 109 1.28 14.88 -3.07
CA GLY A 109 1.94 16.11 -3.50
C GLY A 109 2.86 15.87 -4.71
N ALA A 110 4.10 15.48 -4.45
CA ALA A 110 5.10 15.22 -5.49
C ALA A 110 4.78 13.99 -6.36
N LEU A 111 3.95 13.09 -5.85
CA LEU A 111 3.62 11.81 -6.46
C LEU A 111 2.13 11.53 -6.29
N HIS A 112 1.51 10.95 -7.30
CA HIS A 112 0.21 10.31 -7.14
C HIS A 112 0.40 8.80 -7.18
N PHE A 113 -0.30 8.14 -6.26
CA PHE A 113 -0.39 6.69 -6.20
C PHE A 113 -1.79 6.27 -6.61
N GLN A 114 -1.89 5.35 -7.54
CA GLN A 114 -3.16 4.77 -7.95
C GLN A 114 -3.16 3.27 -7.69
N LEU A 115 -4.20 2.79 -7.03
CA LEU A 115 -4.47 1.38 -6.81
C LEU A 115 -5.77 1.00 -7.51
N ALA A 116 -5.68 0.14 -8.51
CA ALA A 116 -6.84 -0.49 -9.11
C ALA A 116 -7.16 -1.81 -8.40
N TYR A 117 -8.44 -1.97 -8.06
CA TYR A 117 -8.98 -3.17 -7.45
C TYR A 117 -9.14 -4.23 -8.55
N LEU A 118 -8.28 -5.26 -8.56
CA LEU A 118 -8.47 -6.38 -9.49
C LEU A 118 -9.39 -7.44 -8.88
N THR A 119 -9.07 -7.91 -7.68
CA THR A 119 -9.90 -8.86 -6.91
C THR A 119 -9.90 -8.50 -5.43
N HIS A 120 -11.01 -8.84 -4.75
CA HIS A 120 -11.20 -8.90 -3.29
C HIS A 120 -10.18 -8.13 -2.44
N THR A 121 -10.19 -6.80 -2.57
CA THR A 121 -9.25 -5.92 -1.85
C THR A 121 -10.03 -5.00 -0.93
N SER A 122 -9.61 -4.91 0.33
CA SER A 122 -10.23 -4.05 1.34
C SER A 122 -9.22 -3.08 1.94
N VAL A 123 -9.61 -1.83 2.11
CA VAL A 123 -8.76 -0.81 2.75
C VAL A 123 -9.06 -0.77 4.24
N GLN A 124 -8.01 -0.84 5.06
CA GLN A 124 -8.11 -0.69 6.51
C GLN A 124 -7.01 0.23 7.03
N CYS A 125 -7.30 0.98 8.10
CA CYS A 125 -6.31 1.80 8.79
C CYS A 125 -6.09 1.23 10.19
N PHE A 126 -4.86 0.87 10.50
CA PHE A 126 -4.45 0.38 11.82
C PHE A 126 -3.75 1.51 12.56
N ASN A 127 -4.00 1.65 13.86
CA ASN A 127 -3.12 2.48 14.68
C ASN A 127 -1.71 1.85 14.73
N LYS A 128 -0.70 2.68 14.95
CA LYS A 128 0.71 2.28 14.93
C LYS A 128 1.02 1.15 15.91
N HIS A 129 0.47 1.22 17.11
CA HIS A 129 0.67 0.21 18.14
C HIS A 129 0.17 -1.17 17.72
N THR A 130 -1.05 -1.28 17.19
CA THR A 130 -1.64 -2.52 16.69
C THR A 130 -0.85 -3.05 15.48
N TRP A 131 -0.40 -2.17 14.59
CA TRP A 131 0.44 -2.55 13.46
C TRP A 131 1.74 -3.23 13.94
N ASP A 132 2.45 -2.60 14.88
CA ASP A 132 3.76 -3.07 15.33
C ASP A 132 3.70 -4.28 16.27
N THR A 133 2.67 -4.38 17.11
CA THR A 133 2.55 -5.46 18.09
C THR A 133 1.81 -6.68 17.55
N VAL A 134 0.83 -6.49 16.66
CA VAL A 134 -0.04 -7.58 16.17
C VAL A 134 0.24 -7.85 14.70
N ILE A 135 0.02 -6.87 13.81
CA ILE A 135 -0.03 -7.13 12.37
C ILE A 135 1.32 -7.58 11.84
N ARG A 136 2.41 -6.85 12.14
CA ARG A 136 3.76 -7.17 11.68
C ARG A 136 4.29 -8.50 12.22
N LYS A 137 3.84 -8.92 13.40
CA LYS A 137 4.31 -10.14 14.08
C LYS A 137 3.47 -11.37 13.79
N THR A 138 2.28 -11.20 13.19
CA THR A 138 1.38 -12.31 12.88
C THR A 138 1.68 -12.83 11.46
N PRO A 139 2.03 -14.10 11.28
CA PRO A 139 2.23 -14.69 9.95
C PRO A 139 0.95 -14.68 9.11
N ILE A 140 1.11 -14.61 7.78
CA ILE A 140 0.00 -14.62 6.81
C ILE A 140 -1.01 -15.75 7.07
N ALA A 141 -0.52 -16.96 7.38
CA ALA A 141 -1.35 -18.13 7.62
C ALA A 141 -2.34 -17.95 8.80
N THR A 142 -1.95 -17.19 9.82
CA THR A 142 -2.78 -16.92 11.00
C THR A 142 -3.70 -15.73 10.78
N ARG A 143 -3.28 -14.72 10.00
CA ARG A 143 -4.13 -13.53 9.72
C ARG A 143 -5.36 -13.85 8.87
N GLY A 144 -5.27 -14.83 7.96
CA GLY A 144 -6.36 -15.16 7.03
C GLY A 144 -6.51 -14.18 5.86
N TYR A 145 -5.66 -13.15 5.79
CA TYR A 145 -5.56 -12.19 4.69
C TYR A 145 -4.10 -11.79 4.48
N ARG A 146 -3.81 -11.17 3.32
CA ARG A 146 -2.50 -10.67 2.94
C ARG A 146 -2.48 -9.15 2.89
N ILE A 147 -1.36 -8.56 3.29
CA ILE A 147 -1.03 -7.16 3.03
C ILE A 147 -0.52 -7.07 1.59
N ALA A 148 -1.35 -6.58 0.68
CA ALA A 148 -0.93 -6.36 -0.71
C ALA A 148 0.03 -5.16 -0.80
N LEU A 149 -0.33 -4.08 -0.12
CA LEU A 149 0.51 -2.91 0.13
C LEU A 149 0.01 -2.23 1.41
N ALA A 150 0.91 -1.68 2.21
CA ALA A 150 0.55 -0.77 3.29
C ALA A 150 1.49 0.45 3.31
N ILE A 151 0.93 1.59 3.70
CA ILE A 151 1.56 2.89 3.73
C ILE A 151 1.58 3.34 5.20
N GLU A 152 2.79 3.50 5.73
CA GLU A 152 3.01 3.86 7.12
C GLU A 152 3.12 5.38 7.26
N PHE A 153 2.38 5.90 8.23
CA PHE A 153 2.46 7.27 8.76
C PHE A 153 2.90 7.20 10.23
N SER A 154 3.04 8.35 10.89
CA SER A 154 3.45 8.41 12.31
C SER A 154 2.53 7.59 13.22
N ASP A 155 1.23 7.89 13.19
CA ASP A 155 0.25 7.34 14.13
C ASP A 155 -0.56 6.16 13.57
N TYR A 156 -0.55 5.99 12.24
CA TYR A 156 -1.40 5.03 11.55
C TYR A 156 -0.67 4.36 10.39
N VAL A 157 -1.17 3.18 10.04
CA VAL A 157 -0.80 2.47 8.81
C VAL A 157 -2.05 2.19 8.00
N MET A 158 -2.10 2.73 6.78
CA MET A 158 -3.15 2.45 5.80
C MET A 158 -2.76 1.22 4.99
N ALA A 159 -3.54 0.15 5.07
CA ALA A 159 -3.26 -1.13 4.44
C ALA A 159 -4.33 -1.51 3.42
N PHE A 160 -3.88 -1.95 2.25
CA PHE A 160 -4.67 -2.61 1.23
C PHE A 160 -4.56 -4.12 1.43
N LEU A 161 -5.59 -4.68 2.07
CA LEU A 161 -5.70 -6.09 2.36
C LEU A 161 -6.26 -6.83 1.15
N SER A 162 -5.77 -8.03 0.88
CA SER A 162 -6.25 -8.88 -0.20
C SER A 162 -6.09 -10.36 0.16
N ILE A 163 -6.89 -11.23 -0.45
CA ILE A 163 -6.75 -12.69 -0.29
C ILE A 163 -5.60 -13.24 -1.14
N ASP A 164 -5.41 -12.68 -2.34
CA ASP A 164 -4.52 -13.19 -3.39
C ASP A 164 -3.39 -12.21 -3.79
N GLN A 165 -3.39 -11.00 -3.22
CA GLN A 165 -2.49 -9.88 -3.56
C GLN A 165 -2.62 -9.40 -5.02
N LEU A 166 -3.74 -9.64 -5.68
CA LEU A 166 -4.00 -9.09 -7.01
C LEU A 166 -4.50 -7.65 -6.90
N ILE A 167 -3.54 -6.74 -6.79
CA ILE A 167 -3.73 -5.29 -6.94
C ILE A 167 -2.87 -4.80 -8.09
N GLN A 168 -3.31 -3.76 -8.79
CA GLN A 168 -2.47 -3.06 -9.74
C GLN A 168 -2.12 -1.68 -9.21
N VAL A 169 -0.81 -1.43 -9.12
CA VAL A 169 -0.25 -0.18 -8.62
C VAL A 169 0.34 0.62 -9.78
N LEU A 170 0.02 1.90 -9.82
CA LEU A 170 0.60 2.87 -10.75
C LEU A 170 1.05 4.11 -9.98
N TYR A 171 2.15 4.69 -10.43
CA TYR A 171 2.70 5.93 -9.91
C TYR A 171 2.87 6.93 -11.04
N TYR A 172 2.53 8.19 -10.78
CA TYR A 172 2.75 9.28 -11.72
C TYR A 172 3.15 10.55 -10.99
N LEU A 173 4.05 11.30 -11.62
CA LEU A 173 4.49 12.60 -11.11
C LEU A 173 3.43 13.66 -11.43
N PHE A 174 3.31 14.64 -10.54
CA PHE A 174 2.60 15.88 -10.89
C PHE A 174 3.45 16.65 -11.92
N ARG A 175 2.84 17.10 -13.01
CA ARG A 175 3.45 18.05 -13.95
C ARG A 175 2.97 19.44 -13.62
#